data_AF-A0A448YJ39-F1
#
_entry.id   AF-A0A448YJ39-F1
#
_cell.length_a   1.000
_cell.length_b   1.000
_cell.length_c   1.000
_cell.angle_alpha   90.00
_cell.angle_beta   90.00
_cell.angle_gamma   90.00
#
_symmetry.space_group_name_H-M   'P 1'
#
loop_
_entity.id
_entity.type
_entity.pdbx_description
1 polymer ?
#
loop_
_entity_poly.entity_id
_entity_poly.type
_entity_poly.pdbx_seq_one_letter_code
_entity_poly.pdbx_strand_id
1 'polypeptide(L)'
;MSDIQRPIEINDFSVAIRDLTNEQLNTVKRRLTNSVAKLEQSNGLMTDLMNNDIEKANRDSLGDDDDDTDNGYEKVTDDDAKLYKDSIRGNEKVIDNQKLRVVAIDLELESRGSAVSEKDLDIPASTGPIISTVISTDNDIVDATAPNSVIL
;
A
#
# COMPACT_ATOMS: atom_id res chain seq x y z
N MET A 1 -26.19 12.43 -1.99
CA MET A 1 -26.00 11.16 -1.25
C MET A 1 -24.51 10.93 -1.19
N SER A 2 -23.85 11.56 -0.23
CA SER A 2 -22.40 11.55 -0.10
C SER A 2 -22.03 10.36 0.78
N ASP A 3 -21.82 9.20 0.19
CA ASP A 3 -21.05 8.15 0.86
C ASP A 3 -19.62 8.67 0.94
N ILE A 4 -19.33 9.36 2.04
CA ILE A 4 -17.97 9.70 2.46
C ILE A 4 -17.36 8.35 2.80
N GLN A 5 -16.83 7.69 1.76
CA GLN A 5 -16.20 6.40 1.82
C GLN A 5 -14.95 6.57 2.67
N ARG A 6 -15.10 6.35 3.98
CA ARG A 6 -14.00 6.49 4.93
C ARG A 6 -12.83 5.65 4.43
N PRO A 7 -11.61 6.20 4.41
CA PRO A 7 -10.43 5.39 4.15
C PRO A 7 -10.41 4.22 5.13
N ILE A 8 -10.57 2.99 4.63
CA ILE A 8 -10.39 1.77 5.42
C ILE A 8 -8.99 1.80 6.03
N GLU A 9 -8.93 1.59 7.34
CA GLU A 9 -7.67 1.50 8.06
C GLU A 9 -6.85 0.31 7.57
N ILE A 10 -5.53 0.47 7.55
CA ILE A 10 -4.64 -0.55 6.99
C ILE A 10 -4.71 -1.87 7.77
N ASN A 11 -5.00 -1.81 9.07
CA ASN A 11 -5.14 -2.98 9.94
C ASN A 11 -6.41 -3.79 9.61
N ASP A 12 -7.54 -3.13 9.43
CA ASP A 12 -8.77 -3.80 9.03
C ASP A 12 -8.63 -4.44 7.64
N PHE A 13 -7.92 -3.73 6.75
CA PHE A 13 -7.61 -4.25 5.42
C PHE A 13 -6.74 -5.51 5.48
N SER A 14 -5.68 -5.52 6.30
CA SER A 14 -4.77 -6.67 6.40
C SER A 14 -5.45 -7.91 6.97
N VAL A 15 -6.42 -7.75 7.88
CA VAL A 15 -7.23 -8.87 8.37
C VAL A 15 -8.17 -9.37 7.28
N ALA A 16 -8.85 -8.48 6.58
CA ALA A 16 -9.84 -8.85 5.56
C ALA A 16 -9.24 -9.58 4.35
N ILE A 17 -7.98 -9.32 4.00
CA ILE A 17 -7.33 -9.97 2.84
C ILE A 17 -6.86 -11.40 3.12
N ARG A 18 -6.80 -11.84 4.38
CA ARG A 18 -6.36 -13.20 4.75
C ARG A 18 -7.28 -14.30 4.20
N ASP A 19 -8.57 -14.02 4.10
CA ASP A 19 -9.57 -14.99 3.64
C ASP A 19 -9.73 -15.02 2.10
N LEU A 20 -9.04 -14.13 1.37
CA LEU A 20 -9.15 -14.04 -0.08
C LEU A 20 -8.23 -15.04 -0.79
N THR A 21 -8.59 -15.49 -2.01
CA THR A 21 -7.70 -16.30 -2.86
C THR A 21 -6.62 -15.45 -3.51
N ASN A 22 -5.57 -16.08 -4.03
CA ASN A 22 -4.50 -15.38 -4.74
C ASN A 22 -5.02 -14.66 -6.00
N GLU A 23 -6.01 -15.19 -6.72
CA GLU A 23 -6.61 -14.47 -7.86
C GLU A 23 -7.39 -13.24 -7.40
N GLN A 24 -8.10 -13.34 -6.28
CA GLN A 24 -8.83 -12.23 -5.68
C GLN A 24 -7.87 -11.13 -5.20
N LEU A 25 -6.77 -11.50 -4.52
CA LEU A 25 -5.71 -10.57 -4.11
C LEU A 25 -5.10 -9.84 -5.31
N ASN A 26 -4.76 -10.55 -6.38
CA ASN A 26 -4.25 -9.93 -7.60
C ASN A 26 -5.28 -9.01 -8.27
N THR A 27 -6.57 -9.37 -8.21
CA THR A 27 -7.66 -8.52 -8.71
C THR A 27 -7.78 -7.23 -7.91
N VAL A 28 -7.71 -7.31 -6.58
CA VAL A 28 -7.74 -6.14 -5.69
C VAL A 28 -6.50 -5.28 -5.92
N LYS A 29 -5.30 -5.88 -5.99
CA LYS A 29 -4.05 -5.19 -6.30
C LYS A 29 -4.17 -4.38 -7.60
N ARG A 30 -4.62 -5.00 -8.69
CA ARG A 30 -4.82 -4.33 -9.98
C ARG A 30 -5.81 -3.17 -9.89
N ARG A 31 -6.89 -3.30 -9.12
CA ARG A 31 -7.86 -2.21 -8.92
C ARG A 31 -7.24 -1.05 -8.15
N LEU A 32 -6.45 -1.33 -7.11
CA LEU A 32 -5.73 -0.31 -6.35
C LEU A 32 -4.70 0.43 -7.22
N THR A 33 -3.88 -0.29 -7.99
CA THR A 33 -2.89 0.34 -8.88
C THR A 33 -3.54 1.21 -9.95
N ASN A 34 -4.66 0.76 -10.53
CA ASN A 34 -5.40 1.55 -11.50
C ASN A 34 -6.02 2.80 -10.86
N SER A 35 -6.47 2.71 -9.61
CA SER A 35 -6.98 3.86 -8.86
C SER A 35 -5.87 4.88 -8.58
N VAL A 36 -4.69 4.42 -8.15
CA VAL A 36 -3.51 5.28 -7.95
C VAL A 36 -3.16 6.00 -9.24
N ALA A 37 -3.06 5.28 -10.36
CA ALA A 37 -2.72 5.88 -11.65
C ALA A 37 -3.73 6.96 -12.09
N LYS A 38 -5.03 6.75 -11.84
CA LYS A 38 -6.07 7.75 -12.13
C LYS A 38 -5.98 8.98 -11.24
N LEU A 39 -5.67 8.80 -9.95
CA LEU A 39 -5.50 9.92 -9.02
C LEU A 39 -4.24 10.73 -9.38
N GLU A 40 -3.15 10.06 -9.75
CA GLU A 40 -1.92 10.71 -10.23
C GLU A 40 -2.17 11.48 -11.54
N GLN A 41 -2.92 10.90 -12.50
CA GLN A 41 -3.32 11.60 -13.72
C GLN A 41 -4.19 12.82 -13.43
N SER A 42 -5.14 12.70 -12.50
CA SER A 42 -6.00 13.82 -12.07
C SER A 42 -5.18 14.93 -11.41
N ASN A 43 -4.19 14.59 -10.58
CA ASN A 43 -3.29 15.54 -9.96
C ASN A 43 -2.40 16.25 -10.99
N GLY A 44 -1.92 15.52 -12.00
CA GLY A 44 -1.20 16.09 -13.14
C GLY A 44 -2.04 17.13 -13.87
N LEU A 45 -3.29 16.78 -14.24
CA LEU A 45 -4.19 17.70 -14.91
C LEU A 45 -4.47 18.97 -14.09
N MET A 46 -4.74 18.85 -12.78
CA MET A 46 -4.95 20.01 -11.92
C MET A 46 -3.71 20.90 -11.81
N THR A 47 -2.52 20.30 -11.82
CA THR A 47 -1.25 21.03 -11.82
C THR A 47 -1.04 21.76 -13.14
N ASP A 48 -1.33 21.11 -14.26
CA ASP A 48 -1.23 21.70 -15.59
C ASP A 48 -2.19 22.87 -15.76
N LEU A 49 -3.43 22.75 -15.30
CA LEU A 49 -4.40 23.85 -15.30
C LEU A 49 -3.86 25.04 -14.50
N MET A 50 -3.43 24.80 -13.26
CA MET A 50 -2.86 25.85 -12.41
C MET A 50 -1.62 26.53 -13.03
N ASN A 51 -0.78 25.80 -13.77
CA ASN A 51 0.43 26.33 -14.40
C ASN A 51 0.16 27.08 -15.71
N ASN A 52 -0.78 26.60 -16.54
CA ASN A 52 -1.13 27.27 -17.79
C ASN A 52 -1.67 28.69 -17.55
N ASP A 53 -2.34 28.94 -16.41
CA ASP A 53 -2.77 30.28 -16.03
C ASP A 53 -1.61 31.17 -15.54
N ILE A 54 -0.56 30.59 -14.93
CA ILE A 54 0.67 31.32 -14.59
C ILE A 54 1.39 31.77 -15.87
N GLU A 55 1.45 30.92 -16.90
CA GLU A 55 2.07 31.28 -18.18
C GLU A 55 1.25 32.29 -19.00
N LYS A 56 -0.09 32.26 -18.91
CA LYS A 56 -0.95 33.28 -19.50
C LYS A 56 -0.86 34.61 -18.73
N ALA A 57 -0.89 34.60 -17.40
CA ALA A 57 -0.76 35.81 -16.59
C ALA A 57 0.60 36.52 -16.75
N ASN A 58 1.68 35.77 -17.00
CA ASN A 58 2.99 36.34 -17.33
C ASN A 58 3.06 36.93 -18.75
N ARG A 59 2.25 36.44 -19.70
CA ARG A 59 2.14 37.03 -21.05
C ARG A 59 1.28 38.30 -21.05
N ASP A 60 0.19 38.34 -20.29
CA ASP A 60 -0.67 39.53 -20.16
C ASP A 60 0.07 40.75 -19.54
N SER A 61 1.13 40.53 -18.74
CA SER A 61 1.94 41.61 -18.14
C SER A 61 2.93 42.27 -19.12
N LEU A 62 3.04 41.76 -20.35
CA LEU A 62 3.88 42.28 -21.42
C LEU A 62 3.05 42.92 -22.56
N GLY A 63 1.91 43.55 -22.21
CA GLY A 63 1.26 44.60 -23.02
C GLY A 63 1.28 44.43 -24.54
N ASP A 64 0.74 43.32 -25.05
CA ASP A 64 0.39 43.17 -26.46
C ASP A 64 -1.11 42.94 -26.55
N ASP A 65 -1.79 43.94 -27.12
CA ASP A 65 -3.23 44.20 -27.08
C ASP A 65 -3.95 43.46 -28.23
N ASP A 66 -3.59 42.20 -28.46
CA ASP A 66 -4.04 41.44 -29.64
C ASP A 66 -4.09 39.93 -29.33
N ASP A 67 -5.23 39.43 -28.81
CA ASP A 67 -5.79 38.16 -29.30
C ASP A 67 -7.26 38.00 -28.85
N ASP A 68 -8.16 38.14 -29.83
CA ASP A 68 -9.53 37.64 -29.85
C ASP A 68 -9.56 36.09 -29.72
N THR A 69 -9.10 35.55 -28.59
CA THR A 69 -9.39 34.16 -28.22
C THR A 69 -10.33 34.12 -27.03
N ASP A 70 -11.60 34.44 -27.33
CA ASP A 70 -12.77 33.99 -26.55
C ASP A 70 -12.93 32.47 -26.69
N ASN A 71 -11.98 31.71 -26.16
CA ASN A 71 -12.26 30.37 -25.71
C ASN A 71 -13.01 30.63 -24.40
N GLY A 72 -14.34 30.59 -24.41
CA GLY A 72 -15.25 30.97 -23.31
C GLY A 72 -15.11 30.19 -21.98
N TYR A 73 -13.89 29.90 -21.57
CA TYR A 73 -13.43 29.43 -20.29
C TYR A 73 -12.87 30.63 -19.54
N GLU A 74 -13.51 30.95 -18.42
CA GLU A 74 -13.07 31.98 -17.50
C GLU A 74 -11.64 31.70 -17.02
N LYS A 75 -10.82 32.75 -16.90
CA LYS A 75 -9.47 32.65 -16.34
C LYS A 75 -9.57 32.06 -14.94
N VAL A 76 -8.82 31.00 -14.65
CA VAL A 76 -8.82 30.34 -13.34
C VAL A 76 -8.48 31.38 -12.27
N THR A 77 -9.37 31.50 -11.29
CA THR A 77 -9.24 32.48 -10.22
C THR A 77 -8.26 31.99 -9.15
N ASP A 78 -7.79 32.89 -8.28
CA ASP A 78 -7.00 32.51 -7.12
C ASP A 78 -7.74 31.50 -6.21
N ASP A 79 -9.07 31.56 -6.19
CA ASP A 79 -9.92 30.61 -5.46
C ASP A 79 -9.92 29.22 -6.11
N ASP A 80 -9.94 29.14 -7.44
CA ASP A 80 -9.82 27.87 -8.18
C ASP A 80 -8.45 27.23 -7.97
N ALA A 81 -7.38 28.02 -8.00
CA ALA A 81 -6.02 27.54 -7.72
C ALA A 81 -5.91 26.98 -6.30
N LYS A 82 -6.58 27.62 -5.33
CA LYS A 82 -6.64 27.12 -3.96
C LYS A 82 -7.44 25.81 -3.87
N LEU A 83 -8.56 25.71 -4.58
CA LEU A 83 -9.38 24.49 -4.64
C LEU A 83 -8.60 23.32 -5.26
N TYR A 84 -7.84 23.56 -6.33
CA TYR A 84 -6.97 22.55 -6.93
C TYR A 84 -5.87 22.08 -5.97
N LYS A 85 -5.21 23.00 -5.25
CA LYS A 85 -4.21 22.64 -4.23
C LYS A 85 -4.81 21.77 -3.12
N ASP A 86 -5.98 22.13 -2.62
CA ASP A 86 -6.66 21.35 -1.59
C ASP A 86 -7.10 19.97 -2.11
N SER A 87 -7.54 19.91 -3.38
CA SER A 87 -7.92 18.66 -4.04
C SER A 87 -6.73 17.73 -4.25
N ILE A 88 -5.59 18.25 -4.73
CA ILE A 88 -4.33 17.52 -4.88
C ILE A 88 -3.90 16.96 -3.52
N ARG A 89 -3.86 17.80 -2.48
CA ARG A 89 -3.47 17.38 -1.12
C ARG A 89 -4.41 16.30 -0.57
N GLY A 90 -5.70 16.37 -0.87
CA GLY A 90 -6.67 15.34 -0.50
C GLY A 90 -6.38 14.01 -1.21
N ASN A 91 -6.14 14.08 -2.52
CA ASN A 91 -5.84 12.92 -3.35
C ASN A 91 -4.53 12.23 -2.94
N GLU A 92 -3.49 12.99 -2.57
CA GLU A 92 -2.21 12.45 -2.07
C GLU A 92 -2.40 11.50 -0.89
N LYS A 93 -3.24 11.88 0.09
CA LYS A 93 -3.55 11.01 1.24
C LYS A 93 -4.22 9.70 0.81
N VAL A 94 -5.07 9.77 -0.20
CA VAL A 94 -5.74 8.58 -0.75
C VAL A 94 -4.73 7.70 -1.49
N ILE A 95 -3.84 8.30 -2.28
CA ILE A 95 -2.76 7.60 -2.99
C ILE A 95 -1.86 6.87 -1.99
N ASP A 96 -1.42 7.54 -0.93
CA ASP A 96 -0.57 6.95 0.10
C ASP A 96 -1.26 5.75 0.77
N ASN A 97 -2.53 5.90 1.12
CA ASN A 97 -3.31 4.81 1.69
C ASN A 97 -3.46 3.63 0.72
N GLN A 98 -3.71 3.89 -0.57
CA GLN A 98 -3.80 2.83 -1.58
C GLN A 98 -2.46 2.13 -1.80
N LYS A 99 -1.34 2.87 -1.80
CA LYS A 99 0.03 2.31 -1.87
C LYS A 99 0.31 1.39 -0.69
N LEU A 100 -0.04 1.80 0.54
CA LEU A 100 0.08 0.93 1.72
C LEU A 100 -0.72 -0.36 1.59
N ARG A 101 -1.93 -0.31 1.04
CA ARG A 101 -2.75 -1.50 0.80
C ARG A 101 -2.13 -2.43 -0.26
N VAL A 102 -1.50 -1.89 -1.29
CA VAL A 102 -0.76 -2.70 -2.27
C VAL A 102 0.39 -3.44 -1.58
N VAL A 103 1.16 -2.74 -0.73
CA VAL A 103 2.24 -3.37 0.07
C VAL A 103 1.69 -4.49 0.97
N ALA A 104 0.55 -4.27 1.63
CA ALA A 104 -0.08 -5.30 2.46
C ALA A 104 -0.49 -6.56 1.66
N ILE A 105 -1.00 -6.38 0.43
CA ILE A 105 -1.27 -7.52 -0.47
C ILE A 105 0.02 -8.24 -0.86
N ASP A 106 1.10 -7.50 -1.14
CA ASP A 106 2.37 -8.09 -1.53
C ASP A 106 2.98 -8.92 -0.41
N LEU A 107 2.94 -8.41 0.83
CA LEU A 107 3.36 -9.16 2.02
C LEU A 107 2.52 -10.42 2.25
N GLU A 108 1.20 -10.35 2.05
CA GLU A 108 0.31 -11.51 2.16
C GLU A 108 0.63 -12.55 1.07
N LEU A 109 0.81 -12.15 -0.19
CA LEU A 109 1.20 -13.04 -1.27
C LEU A 109 2.57 -13.69 -1.05
N GLU A 110 3.54 -12.92 -0.54
CA GLU A 110 4.88 -13.41 -0.17
C GLU A 110 4.78 -14.43 0.96
N SER A 111 4.02 -14.14 2.02
CA SER A 111 3.81 -15.08 3.12
C SER A 111 3.19 -16.41 2.66
N ARG A 112 2.28 -16.35 1.69
CA ARG A 112 1.68 -17.55 1.09
C ARG A 112 2.67 -18.31 0.23
N GLY A 113 3.51 -17.62 -0.54
CA GLY A 113 4.58 -18.22 -1.34
C GLY A 113 5.64 -18.91 -0.49
N SER A 114 5.99 -18.33 0.66
CA SER A 114 6.89 -18.93 1.65
C SER A 114 6.23 -20.07 2.44
N ALA A 115 4.91 -20.03 2.64
CA ALA A 115 4.15 -21.05 3.37
C ALA A 115 3.84 -22.33 2.55
N VAL A 116 4.21 -22.42 1.27
CA VAL A 116 4.05 -23.64 0.45
C VAL A 116 5.09 -24.73 0.79
N SER A 117 6.09 -24.47 1.64
CA SER A 117 7.18 -25.43 1.88
C SER A 117 6.99 -26.41 3.05
N GLU A 118 5.81 -26.57 3.66
CA GLU A 118 5.61 -27.52 4.77
C GLU A 118 4.42 -28.51 4.61
N LYS A 119 3.86 -28.67 3.41
CA LYS A 119 2.75 -29.63 3.18
C LYS A 119 3.03 -30.79 2.23
N ASP A 120 4.30 -31.06 1.94
CA ASP A 120 4.73 -32.28 1.22
C ASP A 120 5.67 -33.13 2.09
N LEU A 121 5.16 -33.64 3.22
CA LEU A 121 5.68 -34.86 3.82
C LEU A 121 4.51 -35.80 4.11
N ASP A 122 4.13 -36.51 3.04
CA ASP A 122 3.36 -37.75 3.07
C ASP A 122 4.17 -38.80 3.86
N ILE A 123 3.79 -39.07 5.11
CA ILE A 123 4.28 -40.23 5.86
C ILE A 123 3.08 -41.19 6.01
N PRO A 124 3.17 -42.42 5.48
CA PRO A 124 2.07 -43.38 5.53
C PRO A 124 1.84 -43.87 6.96
N ALA A 125 0.57 -44.17 7.25
CA ALA A 125 0.06 -44.70 8.50
C ALA A 125 0.95 -45.81 9.10
N SER A 126 1.42 -45.59 10.34
CA SER A 126 1.89 -46.67 11.22
C SER A 126 1.47 -46.41 12.66
N THR A 127 0.75 -47.40 13.17
CA THR A 127 0.04 -47.51 14.44
C THR A 127 0.99 -47.45 15.65
N GLY A 128 0.69 -46.61 16.65
CA GLY A 128 1.25 -46.72 18.00
C GLY A 128 1.12 -45.44 18.84
N PRO A 129 0.62 -45.49 20.09
CA PRO A 129 0.44 -44.29 20.91
C PRO A 129 1.62 -44.14 21.88
N ILE A 130 2.38 -43.04 21.80
CA ILE A 130 3.27 -42.66 22.90
C ILE A 130 3.24 -41.15 23.10
N ILE A 131 2.84 -40.76 24.30
CA ILE A 131 2.87 -39.42 24.88
C ILE A 131 4.32 -38.91 24.91
N SER A 132 4.60 -37.72 24.38
CA SER A 132 5.77 -36.95 24.81
C SER A 132 5.46 -35.46 24.85
N THR A 133 5.46 -34.96 26.08
CA THR A 133 5.60 -33.56 26.43
C THR A 133 7.05 -33.11 26.14
N VAL A 134 7.23 -31.79 26.10
CA VAL A 134 8.41 -30.97 26.38
C VAL A 134 9.52 -30.71 25.33
N ILE A 135 9.52 -29.43 24.91
CA ILE A 135 10.60 -28.42 25.03
C ILE A 135 11.92 -28.74 24.29
N SER A 136 12.10 -28.09 23.14
CA SER A 136 13.42 -27.85 22.53
C SER A 136 14.06 -26.60 23.15
N THR A 137 15.11 -26.81 23.93
CA THR A 137 16.17 -25.83 24.22
C THR A 137 17.50 -26.49 23.91
N ASP A 138 17.94 -26.36 22.66
CA ASP A 138 19.25 -26.81 22.21
C ASP A 138 20.31 -25.83 22.72
N ASN A 139 21.00 -26.20 23.80
CA ASN A 139 22.41 -25.84 24.04
C ASN A 139 23.03 -26.66 25.20
N ASP A 140 23.20 -27.97 25.03
CA ASP A 140 23.97 -28.78 26.01
C ASP A 140 24.79 -29.88 25.32
N ILE A 141 25.81 -29.43 24.57
CA ILE A 141 26.98 -30.25 24.29
C ILE A 141 28.18 -29.55 24.92
N VAL A 142 28.29 -29.64 26.24
CA VAL A 142 29.55 -29.39 26.95
C VAL A 142 30.01 -30.69 27.59
N ASP A 143 31.18 -31.08 27.10
CA ASP A 143 31.97 -32.28 27.32
C ASP A 143 32.05 -32.75 28.80
N ALA A 144 31.92 -34.07 28.97
CA ALA A 144 31.94 -34.78 30.23
C ALA A 144 33.36 -35.29 30.56
N THR A 145 34.24 -34.52 31.23
CA THR A 145 35.50 -35.09 31.79
C THR A 145 36.13 -34.35 33.00
N ALA A 146 35.36 -33.95 34.02
CA ALA A 146 35.96 -33.53 35.30
C ALA A 146 35.46 -34.38 36.48
N PRO A 147 36.23 -35.38 36.94
CA PRO A 147 36.00 -36.02 38.22
C PRO A 147 36.72 -35.17 39.28
N ASN A 148 35.97 -34.55 40.20
CA ASN A 148 36.28 -34.56 41.63
C ASN A 148 35.31 -33.67 42.41
N SER A 149 34.65 -34.32 43.38
CA SER A 149 34.09 -33.77 44.60
C SER A 149 34.93 -32.65 45.22
N VAL A 150 34.28 -31.73 45.94
CA VAL A 150 34.57 -31.38 47.35
C VAL A 150 33.82 -30.08 47.76
N ILE A 151 32.94 -30.27 48.74
CA ILE A 151 32.49 -29.43 49.86
C ILE A 151 33.12 -28.04 50.01
N LEU A 152 32.26 -27.01 50.15
CA LEU A 152 32.10 -26.19 51.37
C LEU A 152 30.75 -25.45 51.34
#